data_AF-A0A963ILY5-F1
#
_entry.id   AF-A0A963ILY5-F1
#
_cell.length_a   1.000
_cell.length_b   1.000
_cell.length_c   1.000
_cell.angle_alpha   90.00
_cell.angle_beta   90.00
_cell.angle_gamma   90.00
#
_symmetry.space_group_name_H-M   'P 1'
#
loop_
_entity.id
_entity.type
_entity.pdbx_description
1 polymer ?
#
loop_
_entity_poly.entity_id
_entity_poly.type
_entity_poly.pdbx_seq_one_letter_code
_entity_poly.pdbx_strand_id
1 'polypeptide(L)'
;MQKKPNAPSPRPAARLTTEELAALFKAKSQTPRASYCRHGHWMMLIPVKLPNGRLLWDAREVDRLLAGQTVQTPDDEQIAAHQSRKASNPAKLPKHIALKVAAKAKRMAAAEVDAVTTGEVAA
;
A
#
# COMPACT_ATOMS: atom_id res chain seq x y z
N MET A 1 22.82 15.97 -7.98
CA MET A 1 21.79 16.71 -7.20
C MET A 1 21.30 15.82 -6.07
N GLN A 2 21.88 15.95 -4.87
CA GLN A 2 21.48 15.14 -3.72
C GLN A 2 20.13 15.65 -3.20
N LYS A 3 19.08 14.83 -3.35
CA LYS A 3 17.74 15.10 -2.79
C LYS A 3 17.86 14.96 -1.27
N LYS A 4 18.07 16.07 -0.56
CA LYS A 4 18.13 16.06 0.90
C LYS A 4 16.83 15.45 1.42
N PRO A 5 16.85 14.35 2.20
CA PRO A 5 15.65 13.89 2.87
C PRO A 5 15.19 15.03 3.77
N ASN A 6 13.91 15.39 3.68
CA ASN A 6 13.28 16.37 4.55
C ASN A 6 13.43 15.86 5.99
N ALA A 7 14.42 16.37 6.72
CA ALA A 7 14.64 16.00 8.11
C ALA A 7 13.35 16.29 8.90
N PRO A 8 12.85 15.35 9.74
CA PRO A 8 11.65 15.61 10.53
C PRO A 8 11.96 16.72 11.52
N SER A 9 11.47 17.93 11.27
CA SER A 9 11.56 19.01 12.23
C SER A 9 10.88 18.57 13.54
N PRO A 10 11.45 18.83 14.72
CA PRO A 10 10.84 18.47 16.00
C PRO A 10 9.64 19.35 16.38
N ARG A 11 9.31 20.39 15.59
CA ARG A 11 7.98 21.00 15.67
C ARG A 11 6.98 19.94 15.18
N PRO A 12 5.85 19.69 15.86
CA PRO A 12 4.77 18.90 15.29
C PRO A 12 4.19 19.63 14.08
N ALA A 13 4.91 19.57 12.96
CA ALA A 13 4.47 20.03 11.67
C ALA A 13 3.39 19.05 11.23
N ALA A 14 2.15 19.35 11.65
CA ALA A 14 0.88 18.77 11.25
C ALA A 14 1.00 17.33 10.73
N ARG A 15 1.20 16.37 11.64
CA ARG A 15 1.04 14.96 11.30
C ARG A 15 -0.41 14.57 11.58
N LEU A 16 -1.11 14.08 10.57
CA LEU A 16 -2.51 13.66 10.71
C LEU A 16 -2.59 12.22 11.16
N THR A 17 -3.55 11.93 12.02
CA THR A 17 -3.96 10.57 12.31
C THR A 17 -4.73 9.98 11.12
N THR A 18 -4.81 8.66 11.05
CA THR A 18 -5.59 7.99 9.99
C THR A 18 -7.07 8.37 10.00
N GLU A 19 -7.63 8.78 11.14
CA GLU A 19 -9.04 9.18 11.24
C GLU A 19 -9.26 10.59 10.71
N GLU A 20 -8.39 11.54 11.08
CA GLU A 20 -8.42 12.90 10.54
C GLU A 20 -8.20 12.89 9.02
N LEU A 21 -7.21 12.11 8.56
CA LEU A 21 -6.97 11.90 7.14
C LEU A 21 -8.21 11.37 6.42
N ALA A 22 -8.82 10.31 6.97
CA ALA A 22 -9.99 9.69 6.35
C ALA A 22 -11.19 10.66 6.30
N ALA A 23 -11.36 11.50 7.31
CA ALA A 23 -12.38 12.54 7.34
C ALA A 23 -12.18 13.56 6.22
N LEU A 24 -10.95 14.01 5.98
CA LEU A 24 -10.62 14.96 4.90
C LEU A 24 -10.96 14.40 3.52
N PHE A 25 -10.65 13.12 3.27
CA PHE A 25 -10.94 12.45 2.01
C PHE A 25 -12.35 11.86 1.92
N LYS A 26 -13.21 12.09 2.93
CA LYS A 26 -14.55 11.48 3.04
C LYS A 26 -14.54 9.96 2.88
N ALA A 27 -13.45 9.32 3.32
CA ALA A 27 -13.25 7.89 3.23
C ALA A 27 -13.48 7.22 4.60
N LYS A 28 -13.75 5.92 4.60
CA LYS A 28 -13.72 5.14 5.84
C LYS A 28 -12.27 4.98 6.29
N SER A 29 -12.01 5.10 7.58
CA SER A 29 -10.66 4.95 8.15
C SER A 29 -10.01 3.58 7.89
N GLN A 30 -10.80 2.56 7.54
CA GLN A 30 -10.30 1.25 7.10
C GLN A 30 -9.65 1.29 5.70
N THR A 31 -10.08 2.18 4.82
CA THR A 31 -9.59 2.30 3.45
C THR A 31 -8.09 2.62 3.38
N PRO A 32 -7.58 3.69 4.03
CA PRO A 32 -6.14 4.00 4.03
C PRO A 32 -5.32 2.88 4.70
N ARG A 33 -5.84 2.29 5.79
CA ARG A 33 -5.17 1.15 6.46
C ARG A 33 -5.07 -0.07 5.55
N ALA A 34 -6.16 -0.44 4.89
CA ALA A 34 -6.20 -1.58 3.99
C ALA A 34 -5.38 -1.37 2.72
N SER A 35 -5.29 -0.14 2.22
CA SER A 35 -4.39 0.19 1.12
C SER A 35 -2.93 0.04 1.54
N TYR A 36 -2.54 0.62 2.68
CA TYR A 36 -1.19 0.49 3.21
C TYR A 36 -0.78 -0.97 3.43
N CYS A 37 -1.64 -1.81 4.02
CA CYS A 37 -1.34 -3.24 4.21
C CYS A 37 -1.24 -4.05 2.90
N ARG A 38 -1.90 -3.61 1.83
CA ARG A 38 -1.90 -4.33 0.54
C ARG A 38 -0.77 -3.88 -0.38
N HIS A 39 -0.61 -2.57 -0.51
CA HIS A 39 0.26 -1.93 -1.50
C HIS A 39 1.46 -1.19 -0.88
N GLY A 40 1.52 -1.06 0.45
CA GLY A 40 2.58 -0.30 1.14
C GLY A 40 2.41 1.22 1.10
N HIS A 41 1.35 1.74 0.46
CA HIS A 41 1.06 3.17 0.33
C HIS A 41 -0.45 3.41 0.16
N TRP A 42 -0.87 4.67 0.28
CA TRP A 42 -2.23 5.10 -0.05
C TRP A 42 -2.21 6.45 -0.75
N MET A 43 -2.68 6.51 -2.00
CA MET A 43 -2.64 7.75 -2.81
C MET A 43 -1.25 8.40 -2.84
N MET A 44 -0.21 7.57 -2.99
CA MET A 44 1.22 7.98 -2.95
C MET A 44 1.74 8.46 -1.59
N LEU A 45 0.92 8.43 -0.54
CA LEU A 45 1.34 8.76 0.82
C LEU A 45 1.88 7.51 1.54
N ILE A 46 2.97 7.68 2.29
CA ILE A 46 3.54 6.67 3.18
C ILE A 46 3.40 7.15 4.62
N PRO A 47 2.76 6.37 5.50
CA PRO A 47 2.65 6.73 6.91
C PRO A 47 3.96 6.45 7.67
N VAL A 48 4.25 7.29 8.66
CA VAL A 48 5.25 7.02 9.68
C VAL A 48 4.63 6.12 10.75
N LYS A 49 5.20 4.94 10.95
CA LYS A 49 4.76 3.98 11.97
C LYS A 49 5.38 4.32 13.32
N LEU A 50 4.55 4.62 14.32
CA LEU A 50 5.02 4.89 15.68
C LEU A 50 5.22 3.59 16.48
N PRO A 51 6.02 3.65 17.56
CA PRO A 51 6.17 2.53 18.50
C PRO A 51 4.83 2.07 19.12
N ASN A 52 3.87 2.99 19.29
CA ASN A 52 2.52 2.70 19.77
C ASN A 52 1.62 2.01 18.73
N GLY A 53 2.12 1.74 17.52
CA GLY A 53 1.38 1.09 16.44
C GLY A 53 0.46 2.03 15.63
N ARG A 54 0.36 3.31 15.98
CA ARG A 54 -0.40 4.30 15.20
C ARG A 54 0.37 4.70 13.95
N LEU A 55 -0.39 5.10 12.93
CA LEU A 55 0.12 5.61 11.66
C LEU A 55 -0.07 7.13 11.64
N LEU A 56 1.01 7.85 11.34
CA LEU A 56 0.99 9.30 11.13
C LEU A 56 1.25 9.64 9.67
N TRP A 57 0.43 10.54 9.14
CA TRP A 57 0.47 10.99 7.75
C TRP A 57 0.99 12.43 7.69
N ASP A 58 1.71 12.82 6.64
CA ASP A 58 2.17 14.20 6.47
C ASP A 58 1.04 15.12 6.02
N ALA A 59 0.61 16.10 6.83
CA ALA A 59 -0.48 17.00 6.42
C ALA A 59 -0.10 17.81 5.18
N ARG A 60 1.17 18.18 5.01
CA ARG A 60 1.58 19.00 3.85
C ARG A 60 1.37 18.24 2.54
N GLU A 61 1.62 16.94 2.55
CA GLU A 61 1.40 16.09 1.39
C GLU A 61 -0.10 15.85 1.16
N VAL A 62 -0.87 15.69 2.23
CA VAL A 62 -2.32 15.59 2.17
C VAL A 62 -2.96 16.85 1.57
N ASP A 63 -2.53 18.03 2.02
CA ASP A 63 -3.01 19.31 1.53
C ASP A 63 -2.66 19.49 0.05
N ARG A 64 -1.48 19.03 -0.39
CA ARG A 64 -1.10 19.01 -1.80
C ARG A 64 -2.00 18.10 -2.64
N LEU A 65 -2.34 16.90 -2.14
CA LEU A 65 -3.28 16.01 -2.83
C LEU A 65 -4.67 16.63 -2.94
N LEU A 66 -5.14 17.28 -1.88
CA LEU A 66 -6.42 17.98 -1.88
C LEU A 66 -6.41 19.17 -2.86
N ALA A 67 -5.27 19.84 -3.01
CA ALA A 67 -5.05 20.88 -4.01
C ALA A 67 -4.87 20.33 -5.45
N GLY A 68 -4.99 19.02 -5.67
CA GLY A 68 -4.84 18.37 -6.97
C GLY A 68 -3.39 18.25 -7.46
N GLN A 69 -2.41 18.49 -6.58
CA GLN A 69 -0.99 18.34 -6.90
C GLN A 69 -0.54 16.88 -6.67
N THR A 70 0.44 16.44 -7.45
CA THR A 70 1.08 15.15 -7.23
C THR A 70 2.01 15.24 -6.01
N VAL A 71 1.83 14.30 -5.08
CA VAL A 71 2.78 14.07 -3.99
C VAL A 71 3.96 13.26 -4.51
N GLN A 72 5.12 13.42 -3.87
CA GLN A 72 6.36 12.73 -4.23
C GLN A 72 6.12 11.26 -4.55
N THR A 73 6.71 10.83 -5.67
CA THR A 73 6.80 9.41 -6.03
C THR A 73 7.38 8.66 -4.83
N PRO A 74 6.67 7.63 -4.34
CA PRO A 74 7.14 6.84 -3.23
C PRO A 74 8.49 6.24 -3.57
N ASP A 75 9.37 6.28 -2.59
CA ASP A 75 10.67 5.64 -2.64
C ASP A 75 10.44 4.12 -2.78
N ASP A 76 10.72 3.57 -3.97
CA ASP A 76 10.43 2.18 -4.32
C ASP A 76 11.04 1.20 -3.29
N GLU A 77 12.14 1.60 -2.65
CA GLU A 77 12.84 0.87 -1.60
C GLU A 77 11.95 0.63 -0.36
N GLN A 78 11.14 1.62 0.04
CA GLN A 78 10.25 1.48 1.21
C GLN A 78 9.08 0.54 0.91
N ILE A 79 8.56 0.58 -0.32
CA ILE A 79 7.52 -0.36 -0.79
C ILE A 79 8.11 -1.77 -0.83
N ALA A 80 9.30 -1.94 -1.41
CA ALA A 80 10.01 -3.22 -1.46
C ALA A 80 10.26 -3.77 -0.05
N ALA A 81 10.79 -2.96 0.87
CA ALA A 81 11.02 -3.36 2.26
C ALA A 81 9.72 -3.69 3.02
N HIS A 82 8.61 -3.01 2.72
CA HIS A 82 7.29 -3.37 3.24
C HIS A 82 6.83 -4.74 2.72
N GLN A 83 7.02 -5.00 1.43
CA GLN A 83 6.67 -6.28 0.81
C GLN A 83 7.56 -7.41 1.28
N SER A 84 8.87 -7.20 1.43
CA SER A 84 9.80 -8.18 2.00
C SER A 84 9.40 -8.57 3.40
N ARG A 85 9.04 -7.60 4.28
CA ARG A 85 8.54 -7.89 5.63
C ARG A 85 7.28 -8.76 5.64
N LYS A 86 6.41 -8.59 4.64
CA LYS A 86 5.20 -9.41 4.47
C LYS A 86 5.54 -10.82 3.95
N ALA A 87 6.49 -10.92 3.02
CA ALA A 87 6.95 -12.17 2.45
C ALA A 87 7.74 -13.03 3.46
N SER A 88 8.40 -12.42 4.46
CA SER A 88 9.22 -13.14 5.44
C SER A 88 8.45 -14.04 6.40
N ASN A 89 7.11 -13.96 6.49
CA ASN A 89 6.35 -14.81 7.42
C ASN A 89 5.11 -15.46 6.80
N PRO A 90 5.29 -16.39 5.83
CA PRO A 90 4.20 -17.16 5.26
C PRO A 90 3.62 -18.16 6.27
N ALA A 91 4.37 -18.52 7.31
CA ALA A 91 3.96 -19.47 8.35
C ALA A 91 2.82 -18.95 9.24
N LYS A 92 2.61 -17.62 9.29
CA LYS A 92 1.50 -17.01 10.02
C LYS A 92 0.16 -17.04 9.28
N LEU A 93 0.10 -17.51 8.02
CA LEU A 93 -1.17 -17.61 7.30
C LEU A 93 -2.03 -18.77 7.85
N PRO A 94 -3.26 -18.51 8.32
CA PRO A 94 -4.20 -19.57 8.66
C PRO A 94 -4.44 -20.51 7.47
N LYS A 95 -4.48 -21.82 7.73
CA LYS A 95 -4.59 -22.88 6.69
C LYS A 95 -5.69 -22.61 5.66
N HIS A 96 -6.85 -22.13 6.10
CA HIS A 96 -7.98 -21.85 5.20
C HIS A 96 -7.71 -20.71 4.20
N ILE A 97 -6.85 -19.74 4.56
CA ILE A 97 -6.44 -18.67 3.64
C ILE A 97 -5.47 -19.24 2.61
N ALA A 98 -4.49 -20.06 3.04
CA ALA A 98 -3.55 -20.71 2.14
C ALA A 98 -4.28 -21.60 1.10
N LEU A 99 -5.27 -22.38 1.55
CA LEU A 99 -6.11 -23.20 0.66
C LEU A 99 -6.90 -22.35 -0.34
N LYS A 100 -7.48 -21.22 0.10
CA LYS A 100 -8.20 -20.28 -0.79
C LYS A 100 -7.27 -19.65 -1.83
N VAL A 101 -6.05 -19.27 -1.43
CA VAL A 101 -5.05 -18.71 -2.35
C VAL A 101 -4.62 -19.76 -3.37
N ALA A 102 -4.33 -21.00 -2.96
CA ALA A 102 -3.97 -22.10 -3.85
C ALA A 102 -5.09 -22.44 -4.85
N ALA A 103 -6.35 -22.50 -4.38
CA ALA A 103 -7.50 -22.71 -5.25
C ALA A 103 -7.69 -21.57 -6.27
N LYS A 104 -7.46 -20.31 -5.86
CA LYS A 104 -7.50 -19.16 -6.77
C LYS A 104 -6.38 -19.20 -7.79
N ALA A 105 -5.15 -19.53 -7.39
CA ALA A 105 -4.02 -19.71 -8.31
C ALA A 105 -4.29 -20.81 -9.34
N LYS A 106 -4.84 -21.96 -8.91
CA LYS A 106 -5.23 -23.05 -9.81
C LYS A 106 -6.30 -22.61 -10.82
N ARG A 107 -7.27 -21.79 -10.41
CA ARG A 107 -8.28 -21.22 -11.32
C ARG A 107 -7.70 -20.23 -12.31
N MET A 108 -6.76 -19.38 -11.88
CA MET A 108 -6.08 -18.43 -12.77
C MET A 108 -5.22 -19.17 -13.81
N ALA A 109 -4.47 -20.20 -13.39
CA ALA A 109 -3.67 -21.02 -14.30
C ALA A 109 -4.55 -21.80 -15.29
N ALA A 110 -5.68 -22.35 -14.85
CA ALA A 110 -6.64 -23.00 -15.76
C ALA A 110 -7.22 -21.99 -16.78
N ALA A 111 -7.61 -20.79 -16.32
CA ALA A 111 -8.11 -19.74 -17.19
C ALA A 111 -7.06 -19.21 -18.19
N GLU A 112 -5.78 -19.21 -17.81
CA GLU A 112 -4.67 -18.85 -18.69
C GLU A 112 -4.42 -19.95 -19.75
N VAL A 113 -4.51 -21.22 -19.37
CA VAL A 113 -4.40 -22.36 -20.32
C VAL A 113 -5.57 -22.37 -21.31
N ASP A 114 -6.80 -22.06 -20.88
CA ASP A 114 -7.96 -21.92 -21.77
C ASP A 114 -7.83 -20.74 -22.76
N ALA A 115 -7.18 -19.65 -22.34
CA ALA A 115 -6.89 -18.50 -23.19
C ALA A 115 -5.83 -18.81 -24.25
N VAL A 116 -4.79 -19.59 -23.90
CA VAL A 116 -3.75 -20.03 -24.85
C VAL A 116 -4.30 -21.05 -25.85
N THR A 117 -5.13 -22.00 -25.42
CA THR A 117 -5.71 -23.02 -26.31
C THR A 117 -6.65 -22.41 -27.37
N THR A 118 -7.29 -21.28 -27.05
CA THR A 118 -8.18 -20.58 -28.00
C THR A 118 -7.41 -19.75 -29.03
N GLY A 119 -6.16 -19.37 -28.74
CA GLY A 119 -5.29 -18.61 -29.65
C GLY A 119 -4.54 -19.47 -30.68
N GLU A 120 -4.48 -20.78 -30.51
CA GLU A 120 -3.67 -21.68 -31.36
C GLU A 120 -4.45 -22.29 -32.55
N VAL A 121 -5.77 -22.09 -32.65
CA VAL A 121 -6.61 -22.71 -33.72
C VAL A 121 -6.89 -21.77 -34.90
N ALA A 122 -6.16 -20.65 -35.02
CA ALA A 122 -6.30 -19.72 -36.15
C ALA A 122 -4.97 -19.56 -36.91
N ALA A 123 -4.58 -20.61 -37.65
CA ALA A 123 -3.60 -20.55 -38.73
C ALA A 123 -3.98 -21.57 -39.82
#